data_AF-R7VBK4-F1
#
_entry.id   AF-R7VBK4-F1
#
_cell.length_a   1.000
_cell.length_b   1.000
_cell.length_c   1.000
_cell.angle_alpha   90.00
_cell.angle_beta   90.00
_cell.angle_gamma   90.00
#
_symmetry.space_group_name_H-M   'P 1'
#
loop_
_entity.id
_entity.type
_entity.pdbx_description
1 polymer ?
#
loop_
_entity_poly.entity_id
_entity_poly.type
_entity_poly.pdbx_seq_one_letter_code
_entity_poly.pdbx_strand_id
1 'polypeptide(L)' 'MESADQEILRKNLVALSTDLNPKDVYDALIAGGVLSFQDTERIGTKGTQRDKARELINVLLRKGPNAFGVFMDALQ' A
#
# COMPACT_ATOMS: atom_id res chain seq x y z
N MET A 1 -11.89 6.89 0.55
CA MET A 1 -11.01 6.79 1.72
C MET A 1 -11.26 8.04 2.52
N GLU A 2 -11.42 7.94 3.83
CA GLU A 2 -11.72 9.11 4.65
C GLU A 2 -10.43 9.94 4.81
N SER A 3 -10.58 11.26 5.03
CA SER A 3 -9.44 12.15 5.24
C SER A 3 -8.58 11.71 6.43
N ALA A 4 -9.20 11.07 7.43
CA ALA A 4 -8.53 10.50 8.60
C ALA A 4 -7.61 9.32 8.21
N ASP A 5 -8.09 8.36 7.43
CA ASP A 5 -7.30 7.21 6.96
C ASP A 5 -6.10 7.67 6.14
N GLN A 6 -6.31 8.66 5.26
CA GLN A 6 -5.23 9.25 4.47
C GLN A 6 -4.19 9.92 5.36
N GLU A 7 -4.61 10.59 6.42
CA GLU A 7 -3.70 11.22 7.38
C GLU A 7 -2.91 10.18 8.18
N ILE A 8 -3.54 9.08 8.60
CA ILE A 8 -2.89 7.96 9.30
C ILE A 8 -1.81 7.34 8.41
N LEU A 9 -2.12 7.03 7.15
CA LEU A 9 -1.16 6.49 6.19
C LEU A 9 0.00 7.46 5.94
N ARG A 10 -0.26 8.77 5.86
CA ARG A 10 0.78 9.79 5.66
C ARG A 10 1.68 9.95 6.88
N LYS A 11 1.09 9.99 8.08
CA LYS A 11 1.84 10.09 9.36
C LYS A 11 2.73 8.86 9.58
N ASN A 12 2.22 7.68 9.25
CA ASN A 12 2.95 6.42 9.40
C ASN A 12 3.78 6.05 8.18
N LEU A 13 3.79 6.86 7.11
CA LEU A 13 4.47 6.55 5.85
C LEU A 13 5.94 6.18 6.05
N VAL A 14 6.65 6.87 6.94
CA VAL A 14 8.08 6.62 7.20
C VAL A 14 8.29 5.29 7.90
N ALA A 15 7.49 4.99 8.92
CA ALA A 15 7.54 3.72 9.65
C ALA A 15 7.16 2.56 8.73
N LEU A 16 6.03 2.68 8.03
CA LEU A 16 5.56 1.72 7.04
C LEU A 16 6.61 1.53 5.96
N SER A 17 7.18 2.58 5.36
CA SER A 17 8.18 2.38 4.30
C SER A 17 9.51 1.78 4.78
N THR A 18 9.73 1.65 6.08
CA THR A 18 10.95 1.06 6.64
C THR A 18 10.71 -0.38 7.09
N ASP A 19 9.52 -0.68 7.59
CA ASP A 19 9.19 -1.99 8.18
C ASP A 19 8.32 -2.85 7.23
N LEU A 20 7.51 -2.21 6.38
CA LEU A 20 6.62 -2.88 5.44
C LEU A 20 7.40 -3.50 4.29
N ASN A 21 7.24 -4.80 4.14
CA ASN A 21 7.59 -5.48 2.91
C ASN A 21 6.37 -5.54 1.98
N PRO A 22 6.37 -4.82 0.84
CA PRO A 22 5.20 -4.72 -0.03
C PRO A 22 4.81 -6.06 -0.67
N LYS A 23 5.71 -7.04 -0.72
CA LYS A 23 5.40 -8.39 -1.22
C LYS A 23 4.38 -9.12 -0.35
N ASP A 24 4.43 -8.93 0.97
CA ASP A 24 3.57 -9.67 1.90
C ASP A 24 2.11 -9.19 1.83
N VAL A 25 1.90 -7.94 1.38
CA VAL A 25 0.56 -7.34 1.25
C VAL A 25 0.02 -7.35 -0.18
N TYR A 26 0.84 -7.69 -1.19
CA TYR A 26 0.38 -7.67 -2.60
C TYR A 26 -0.75 -8.65 -2.85
N ASP A 27 -0.64 -9.89 -2.39
CA ASP A 27 -1.64 -10.92 -2.62
C ASP A 27 -3.01 -10.53 -2.02
N ALA A 28 -3.01 -10.04 -0.78
CA ALA A 28 -4.22 -9.55 -0.11
C ALA A 28 -4.82 -8.33 -0.82
N LEU A 29 -3.98 -7.38 -1.26
CA LEU A 29 -4.44 -6.19 -1.98
C LEU A 29 -4.95 -6.50 -3.38
N ILE A 30 -4.41 -7.51 -4.06
CA ILE A 30 -4.93 -8.01 -5.34
C ILE A 30 -6.26 -8.73 -5.10
N ALA A 31 -6.34 -9.61 -4.10
CA ALA A 31 -7.56 -10.34 -3.75
C ALA A 31 -8.70 -9.38 -3.37
N GLY A 32 -8.40 -8.31 -2.64
CA GLY A 32 -9.34 -7.25 -2.29
C GLY A 32 -9.67 -6.27 -3.43
N GLY A 33 -9.12 -6.48 -4.63
CA GLY A 33 -9.35 -5.63 -5.81
C GLY A 33 -8.77 -4.22 -5.71
N VAL A 34 -7.85 -4.00 -4.77
CA VAL A 34 -7.21 -2.70 -4.53
C VAL A 34 -6.05 -2.49 -5.49
N LEU A 35 -5.20 -3.51 -5.66
CA LEU A 35 -4.12 -3.53 -6.62
C LEU A 35 -4.43 -4.42 -7.81
N SER A 36 -3.93 -4.04 -8.96
CA SER A 36 -3.83 -4.92 -10.13
C SER A 36 -2.42 -5.51 -10.25
N PHE A 37 -2.27 -6.59 -11.01
CA PHE A 37 -0.95 -7.13 -11.33
C PHE A 37 -0.02 -6.07 -11.95
N GLN A 38 -0.54 -5.22 -12.83
CA GLN A 38 0.23 -4.09 -13.38
C GLN A 38 0.69 -3.10 -12.31
N ASP A 39 -0.14 -2.80 -11.31
CA ASP A 39 0.27 -1.94 -10.19
C ASP A 39 1.43 -2.59 -9.43
N THR A 40 1.36 -3.90 -9.16
CA THR A 40 2.44 -4.63 -8.47
C THR A 40 3.72 -4.71 -9.28
N GLU A 41 3.65 -4.87 -10.60
CA GLU A 41 4.83 -4.83 -11.48
C GLU A 41 5.46 -3.44 -11.46
N ARG A 42 4.65 -2.38 -11.59
CA ARG A 42 5.14 -0.98 -11.53
C ARG A 42 5.80 -0.67 -10.21
N ILE A 43 5.22 -1.10 -9.09
CA ILE A 43 5.85 -0.93 -7.78
C ILE A 43 7.12 -1.80 -7.69
N GLY A 44 7.07 -3.03 -8.16
CA GLY A 44 8.19 -3.99 -8.18
C GLY A 44 9.42 -3.49 -8.92
N THR A 45 9.25 -2.66 -9.97
CA THR A 45 10.35 -2.04 -10.72
C THR A 45 11.14 -0.97 -9.96
N LYS A 46 10.66 -0.51 -8.79
CA LYS A 46 11.41 0.45 -7.97
C LYS A 46 12.67 -0.19 -7.37
N GLY A 47 13.72 0.61 -7.17
CA GLY A 47 15.02 0.11 -6.70
C GLY A 47 14.99 -0.40 -5.26
N THR A 48 14.55 0.43 -4.31
CA THR A 48 14.59 0.09 -2.88
C THR A 48 13.24 -0.38 -2.36
N GLN A 49 13.24 -1.23 -1.33
CA GLN A 49 12.00 -1.64 -0.64
C GLN A 49 11.23 -0.43 -0.09
N ARG A 50 11.96 0.59 0.37
CA ARG A 50 11.37 1.85 0.85
C ARG A 50 10.64 2.60 -0.27
N ASP A 51 11.22 2.70 -1.46
CA ASP A 51 10.55 3.30 -2.61
C ASP A 51 9.33 2.49 -3.05
N LYS A 52 9.41 1.15 -2.99
CA LYS A 52 8.28 0.26 -3.26
C LYS A 52 7.12 0.51 -2.29
N ALA A 53 7.40 0.49 -1.00
CA ALA A 53 6.40 0.74 0.04
C ALA A 53 5.80 2.14 -0.07
N ARG A 54 6.62 3.16 -0.38
CA ARG A 54 6.15 4.52 -0.57
C ARG A 54 5.23 4.66 -1.78
N GLU A 55 5.58 4.02 -2.90
CA GLU A 55 4.72 4.00 -4.09
C GLU A 55 3.44 3.21 -3.83
N LEU A 56 3.51 2.10 -3.10
CA LEU A 56 2.35 1.33 -2.67
C LEU A 56 1.37 2.21 -1.88
N ILE A 57 1.84 2.93 -0.86
CA ILE A 57 0.99 3.84 -0.07
C ILE A 57 0.40 4.95 -0.95
N ASN A 58 1.17 5.48 -1.90
CA ASN A 58 0.68 6.48 -2.85
C ASN A 58 -0.45 5.92 -3.75
N VAL A 59 -0.34 4.65 -4.18
CA VAL A 59 -1.42 3.95 -4.87
C VAL A 59 -2.62 3.79 -3.95
N LEU A 60 -2.46 3.31 -2.72
CA LEU A 60 -3.54 3.16 -1.74
C LEU A 60 -4.30 4.47 -1.48
N LEU A 61 -3.58 5.60 -1.37
CA LEU A 61 -4.16 6.94 -1.19
C LEU A 61 -5.02 7.39 -2.38
N ARG A 62 -4.71 6.91 -3.59
CA ARG A 62 -5.50 7.16 -4.82
C ARG A 62 -6.64 6.17 -4.99
N LYS A 63 -6.51 4.98 -4.40
CA LYS A 63 -7.55 3.96 -4.43
C LYS A 63 -8.65 4.31 -3.44
N GLY A 64 -9.86 3.81 -3.72
CA GLY A 64 -11.08 4.18 -3.01
C GLY A 64 -11.11 3.80 -1.53
N PRO A 65 -12.23 4.04 -0.83
CA PRO A 65 -12.37 3.78 0.61
C PRO A 65 -12.04 2.35 1.05
N ASN A 66 -12.19 1.36 0.19
CA ASN A 66 -11.87 -0.03 0.52
C ASN A 66 -10.36 -0.31 0.65
N ALA A 67 -9.50 0.56 0.11
CA ALA A 67 -8.05 0.35 0.08
C ALA A 67 -7.42 0.32 1.48
N PHE A 68 -7.92 1.16 2.39
CA PHE A 68 -7.39 1.21 3.75
C PHE A 68 -7.70 -0.08 4.52
N GLY A 69 -8.96 -0.53 4.48
CA GLY A 69 -9.39 -1.73 5.20
C GLY A 69 -8.64 -2.97 4.73
N VAL A 70 -8.56 -3.20 3.42
CA VAL A 70 -7.82 -4.35 2.85
C VAL A 70 -6.33 -4.25 3.17
N PHE A 71 -5.74 -3.05 3.15
CA PHE A 71 -4.34 -2.88 3.52
C PHE A 71 -4.11 -3.22 5.00
N MET A 72 -4.98 -2.77 5.90
CA MET A 72 -4.87 -3.09 7.33
C MET A 72 -5.07 -4.59 7.60
N ASP A 73 -6.00 -5.23 6.91
CA ASP A 73 -6.23 -6.69 6.99
C ASP A 73 -5.00 -7.48 6.52
N ALA A 74 -4.30 -6.97 5.50
CA ALA A 74 -3.06 -7.56 5.00
C ALA A 74 -1.85 -7.41 5.96
N LEU A 75 -1.93 -6.51 6.94
CA LEU A 75 -0.87 -6.31 7.95
C LEU A 75 -1.06 -7.17 9.21
N GLN A 76 -2.18 -7.87 9.30
CA GLN A 76 -2.59 -8.68 10.46
C GLN A 76 -1.95 -10.07 10.45
#